data_AF-A0A2S1JRG0-F1
#
_entry.id   AF-A0A2S1JRG0-F1
#
_cell.length_a   1.000
_cell.length_b   1.000
_cell.length_c   1.000
_cell.angle_alpha   90.00
_cell.angle_beta   90.00
_cell.angle_gamma   90.00
#
_symmetry.space_group_name_H-M   'P 1'
#
loop_
_entity.id
_entity.type
_entity.pdbx_description
1 polymer ?
#
loop_
_entity_poly.entity_id
_entity_poly.type
_entity_poly.pdbx_seq_one_letter_code
_entity_poly.pdbx_strand_id
1 'polypeptide(L)'
;MRLILILIVAVGLDNLVHTYSPELGGNLPLLLFLILGGLPYVVLPPKSRYFRREIRSWARSKNIEIVELKNYYLLKGKLFWRTSDVQEIFILKEHNAEYWIACGSWFLGAFNNNLKVYKLIDNRLKLISST
;
A
#
# COMPACT_ATOMS: atom_id res chain seq x y z
N MET A 1 4.64 5.80 10.21
CA MET A 1 6.11 5.91 10.07
C MET A 1 6.55 6.59 8.78
N ARG A 2 5.94 6.27 7.63
CA ARG A 2 6.25 6.91 6.34
C ARG A 2 6.17 8.44 6.35
N LEU A 3 5.10 9.03 6.89
CA LEU A 3 4.96 10.49 6.97
C LEU A 3 6.06 11.16 7.80
N ILE A 4 6.51 10.51 8.89
CA ILE A 4 7.61 11.00 9.73
C ILE A 4 8.92 10.97 8.93
N LEU A 5 9.19 9.88 8.19
CA LEU A 5 10.35 9.79 7.31
C LEU A 5 10.32 10.84 6.19
N ILE A 6 9.16 11.05 5.56
CA ILE A 6 8.97 12.09 4.56
C ILE A 6 9.27 13.46 5.16
N LEU A 7 8.79 13.75 6.36
CA LEU A 7 9.05 15.02 7.05
C LEU A 7 10.55 15.22 7.33
N ILE A 8 11.23 14.21 7.87
CA ILE A 8 12.67 14.28 8.16
C ILE A 8 13.47 14.54 6.89
N VAL A 9 13.18 13.80 5.80
CA VAL A 9 13.86 13.97 4.51
C VAL A 9 13.55 15.34 3.91
N ALA A 10 12.30 15.80 4.00
CA ALA A 10 11.85 17.07 3.49
C ALA A 10 12.57 18.25 4.17
N VAL A 11 12.68 18.24 5.50
CA VAL A 11 13.40 19.27 6.26
C VAL A 11 14.91 19.22 5.95
N GLY A 12 15.49 18.02 5.83
CA GLY A 12 16.90 17.87 5.46
C GLY A 12 17.21 18.44 4.06
N LEU A 13 16.36 18.15 3.08
CA LEU A 13 16.49 18.68 1.72
C LEU A 13 16.29 20.19 1.67
N ASP A 14 15.38 20.73 2.48
CA ASP A 14 15.14 22.17 2.56
C ASP A 14 16.34 22.93 3.09
N ASN A 15 16.97 22.45 4.17
CA ASN A 15 18.22 23.02 4.67
C ASN A 15 19.34 23.01 3.61
N LEU A 16 19.44 21.93 2.83
CA LEU A 16 20.41 21.84 1.73
C LEU A 16 20.06 22.86 0.62
N VAL A 17 18.82 22.90 0.16
CA VAL A 17 18.38 23.81 -0.90
C VAL A 17 18.52 25.26 -0.47
N HIS A 18 18.21 25.59 0.79
CA HIS A 18 18.39 26.94 1.32
C HIS A 18 19.86 27.39 1.29
N THR A 19 20.81 26.46 1.41
CA THR A 19 22.25 26.74 1.32
C THR A 19 22.68 27.09 -0.12
N TYR A 20 22.09 26.45 -1.14
CA TYR A 20 22.48 26.63 -2.55
C TYR A 20 21.58 27.60 -3.34
N SER A 21 20.33 27.78 -2.92
CA SER A 21 19.31 28.57 -3.60
C SER A 21 18.27 29.04 -2.59
N PRO A 22 18.54 30.12 -1.85
CA PRO A 22 17.69 30.62 -0.76
C PRO A 22 16.25 30.92 -1.20
N GLU A 23 16.06 31.30 -2.47
CA GLU A 23 14.76 31.66 -3.04
C GLU A 23 13.81 30.46 -3.20
N LEU A 24 14.32 29.23 -3.16
CA LEU A 24 13.53 27.99 -3.26
C LEU A 24 13.26 27.33 -1.89
N GLY A 25 13.98 27.74 -0.84
CA GLY A 25 14.13 27.04 0.44
C GLY A 25 13.04 27.26 1.48
N GLY A 26 11.76 27.27 1.07
CA GLY A 26 10.65 27.38 2.04
C GLY A 26 9.40 26.60 1.67
N ASN A 27 9.12 26.44 0.38
CA ASN A 27 7.95 25.69 -0.10
C ASN A 27 8.27 24.21 -0.38
N LEU A 28 9.55 23.83 -0.40
CA LEU A 28 9.99 22.48 -0.73
C LEU A 28 9.46 21.43 0.26
N PRO A 29 9.48 21.63 1.60
CA PRO A 29 8.95 20.65 2.52
C PRO A 29 7.46 20.41 2.34
N LEU A 30 6.71 21.50 2.15
CA LEU A 30 5.27 21.45 1.93
C LEU A 30 4.94 20.68 0.65
N LEU A 31 5.65 20.97 -0.44
CA LEU A 31 5.47 20.31 -1.72
C LEU A 31 5.81 18.80 -1.65
N LEU A 32 6.93 18.45 -1.03
CA LEU A 32 7.31 17.04 -0.82
C LEU A 32 6.31 16.31 0.08
N PHE A 33 5.80 16.96 1.12
CA PHE A 33 4.81 16.38 2.00
C PHE A 33 3.47 16.14 1.29
N LEU A 34 3.03 17.08 0.44
CA LEU A 34 1.82 16.92 -0.38
C LEU A 34 1.94 15.79 -1.40
N ILE A 35 3.05 15.75 -2.15
CA ILE A 35 3.26 14.76 -3.22
C ILE A 35 3.55 13.37 -2.64
N LEU A 36 4.45 13.26 -1.66
CA LEU A 36 4.82 11.96 -1.12
C LEU A 36 3.85 11.48 -0.05
N GLY A 37 3.28 12.38 0.75
CA GLY A 37 2.35 12.06 1.82
C GLY A 37 0.92 11.91 1.33
N GLY A 38 0.36 12.96 0.73
CA GLY A 38 -1.06 13.08 0.39
C GLY A 38 -1.49 12.39 -0.90
N LEU A 39 -0.75 12.61 -2.00
CA LEU A 39 -1.06 12.04 -3.32
C LEU A 39 -1.37 10.53 -3.32
N PRO A 40 -0.61 9.67 -2.60
CA PRO A 40 -0.93 8.25 -2.56
C PRO A 40 -2.36 7.90 -2.09
N TYR A 41 -2.92 8.67 -1.15
CA TYR A 41 -4.29 8.46 -0.67
C TYR A 41 -5.35 8.86 -1.69
N VAL A 42 -5.02 9.77 -2.60
CA VAL A 42 -5.90 10.18 -3.71
C VAL A 42 -5.88 9.16 -4.84
N VAL A 43 -4.72 8.53 -5.10
CA VAL A 43 -4.53 7.56 -6.19
C VAL A 43 -5.04 6.16 -5.84
N LEU A 44 -5.15 5.82 -4.55
CA LEU A 44 -5.60 4.51 -4.06
C LEU A 44 -7.05 4.14 -4.46
N PRO A 45 -8.08 4.98 -4.20
CA PRO A 45 -9.48 4.65 -4.47
C PRO A 45 -9.78 4.18 -5.90
N PRO A 46 -9.31 4.85 -6.98
CA PRO A 46 -9.60 4.39 -8.34
C PRO A 46 -8.94 3.04 -8.67
N LYS A 47 -7.83 2.68 -8.01
CA LYS A 47 -7.14 1.39 -8.22
C LYS A 47 -7.83 0.21 -7.53
N SER A 48 -8.75 0.44 -6.61
CA SER A 48 -9.50 -0.62 -5.92
C SER A 48 -10.22 -1.58 -6.88
N ARG A 49 -10.81 -1.04 -7.96
CA ARG A 49 -11.47 -1.85 -8.99
C ARG A 49 -10.48 -2.73 -9.75
N TYR A 50 -9.31 -2.19 -10.07
CA TYR A 50 -8.23 -2.93 -10.72
C TYR A 50 -7.77 -4.09 -9.83
N PHE A 51 -7.51 -3.84 -8.55
CA PHE A 51 -7.08 -4.89 -7.62
C PHE A 51 -8.12 -5.98 -7.43
N ARG A 52 -9.41 -5.64 -7.32
CA ARG A 52 -10.46 -6.68 -7.27
C ARG A 52 -10.46 -7.58 -8.50
N ARG A 53 -10.18 -7.03 -9.69
CA ARG A 53 -10.07 -7.79 -10.93
C ARG A 53 -8.84 -8.71 -10.90
N GLU A 54 -7.69 -8.20 -10.50
CA GLU A 54 -6.46 -8.98 -10.37
C GLU A 54 -6.59 -10.11 -9.34
N ILE A 55 -7.20 -9.83 -8.18
CA ILE A 55 -7.46 -10.85 -7.15
C ILE A 55 -8.34 -11.98 -7.70
N ARG A 56 -9.40 -11.63 -8.44
CA ARG A 56 -10.28 -12.63 -9.06
C ARG A 56 -9.54 -13.44 -10.14
N SER A 57 -8.70 -12.78 -10.93
CA SER A 57 -7.86 -13.43 -11.95
C SER A 57 -6.90 -14.43 -11.30
N TRP A 58 -6.21 -13.99 -10.25
CA TRP A 58 -5.32 -14.83 -9.46
C TRP A 58 -6.05 -16.03 -8.85
N ALA A 59 -7.20 -15.83 -8.20
CA ALA A 59 -7.97 -16.91 -7.60
C ALA A 59 -8.44 -17.94 -8.64
N ARG A 60 -8.91 -17.48 -9.81
CA ARG A 60 -9.27 -18.36 -10.94
C ARG A 60 -8.07 -19.18 -11.44
N SER A 61 -6.89 -18.56 -11.54
CA SER A 61 -5.67 -19.27 -11.96
C SER A 61 -5.24 -20.38 -10.99
N LYS A 62 -5.72 -20.33 -9.75
CA LYS A 62 -5.45 -21.31 -8.70
C LYS A 62 -6.63 -22.24 -8.41
N ASN A 63 -7.71 -22.17 -9.21
CA ASN A 63 -8.96 -22.91 -8.98
C ASN A 63 -9.55 -22.67 -7.58
N ILE A 64 -9.38 -21.48 -7.01
CA ILE A 64 -9.94 -21.09 -5.72
C ILE A 64 -11.34 -20.52 -5.93
N GLU A 65 -12.33 -21.12 -5.27
CA GLU A 65 -13.71 -20.61 -5.29
C GLU A 65 -13.87 -19.46 -4.29
N ILE A 66 -14.29 -18.31 -4.80
CA ILE A 66 -14.42 -17.08 -4.01
C ILE A 66 -15.82 -17.06 -3.38
N VAL A 67 -15.90 -17.36 -2.09
CA VAL A 67 -17.13 -17.20 -1.30
C VAL A 67 -17.35 -15.73 -0.96
N GLU A 68 -16.29 -15.04 -0.57
CA GLU A 68 -16.37 -13.64 -0.12
C GLU A 68 -15.09 -12.88 -0.50
N LEU A 69 -15.24 -11.66 -1.03
CA LEU A 69 -14.14 -10.71 -1.25
C LEU A 69 -14.49 -9.36 -0.65
N LYS A 70 -13.90 -9.04 0.50
CA LYS A 70 -14.12 -7.78 1.23
C LYS A 70 -12.87 -6.93 1.23
N ASN A 71 -13.08 -5.62 1.20
CA ASN A 71 -12.02 -4.64 1.40
C ASN A 71 -11.96 -4.25 2.87
N TYR A 72 -10.75 -4.12 3.39
CA TYR A 72 -10.48 -3.83 4.79
C TYR A 72 -9.69 -2.51 4.89
N TYR A 73 -10.41 -1.40 5.05
CA TYR A 73 -9.87 -0.04 4.90
C TYR A 73 -9.18 0.55 6.14
N LEU A 74 -9.53 0.14 7.37
CA LEU A 74 -9.25 0.97 8.55
C LEU A 74 -8.48 0.30 9.70
N LEU A 75 -8.40 -1.03 9.71
CA LEU A 75 -7.62 -1.76 10.71
C LEU A 75 -6.89 -2.84 9.94
N LYS A 76 -5.59 -2.71 9.69
CA LYS A 76 -4.81 -3.65 8.86
C LYS A 76 -4.80 -5.12 9.37
N GLY A 77 -5.60 -5.44 10.39
CA GLY A 77 -5.92 -6.77 10.87
C GLY A 77 -4.66 -7.57 11.14
N LYS A 78 -4.64 -8.81 10.66
CA LYS A 78 -3.47 -9.69 10.80
C LYS A 78 -2.26 -9.24 9.97
N LEU A 79 -2.43 -8.27 9.06
CA LEU A 79 -1.38 -7.72 8.20
C LEU A 79 -0.76 -6.40 8.72
N PHE A 80 -1.19 -5.88 9.87
CA PHE A 80 -0.80 -4.55 10.35
C PHE A 80 0.70 -4.26 10.33
N TRP A 81 1.52 -5.20 10.79
CA TRP A 81 2.98 -5.05 10.83
C TRP A 81 3.68 -5.38 9.52
N ARG A 82 2.96 -5.93 8.53
CA ARG A 82 3.52 -6.42 7.25
C ARG A 82 3.18 -5.54 6.06
N THR A 83 2.32 -4.54 6.24
CA THR A 83 1.84 -3.69 5.15
C THR A 83 2.04 -2.20 5.43
N SER A 84 2.35 -1.43 4.39
CA SER A 84 2.40 0.02 4.46
C SER A 84 0.99 0.60 4.63
N ASP A 85 0.94 1.82 5.19
CA ASP A 85 -0.21 2.72 5.25
C ASP A 85 -0.88 3.01 3.90
N VAL A 86 -0.19 2.74 2.79
CA VAL A 86 -0.64 3.03 1.42
C VAL A 86 -1.02 1.76 0.65
N GLN A 87 -1.18 0.64 1.35
CA GLN A 87 -1.62 -0.60 0.71
C GLN A 87 -3.09 -0.82 0.99
N GLU A 88 -3.82 -1.23 -0.04
CA GLU A 88 -5.21 -1.65 0.11
C GLU A 88 -5.23 -3.12 0.51
N ILE A 89 -6.03 -3.47 1.51
CA ILE A 89 -6.07 -4.83 2.04
C ILE A 89 -7.40 -5.46 1.68
N PHE A 90 -7.33 -6.66 1.12
CA PHE A 90 -8.49 -7.48 0.81
C PHE A 90 -8.46 -8.77 1.60
N ILE A 91 -9.64 -9.22 2.02
CA ILE A 91 -9.85 -10.55 2.59
C ILE A 91 -10.64 -11.34 1.55
N LEU A 92 -10.06 -12.46 1.13
CA LEU A 92 -10.72 -13.45 0.28
C LEU A 92 -10.98 -14.69 1.13
N LYS A 93 -12.25 -15.08 1.23
CA LYS A 93 -12.62 -16.35 1.87
C LYS A 93 -12.99 -17.39 0.82
N GLU A 94 -12.43 -18.56 1.04
CA GLU A 94 -12.77 -19.83 0.43
C GLU A 94 -13.39 -20.70 1.53
N HIS A 95 -14.21 -21.70 1.18
CA HIS A 95 -14.97 -22.54 2.12
C HIS A 95 -14.21 -22.94 3.41
N ASN A 96 -12.94 -23.35 3.28
CA ASN A 96 -12.09 -23.76 4.41
C ASN A 96 -10.81 -22.93 4.56
N ALA A 97 -10.67 -21.80 3.86
CA ALA A 97 -9.43 -21.03 3.86
C ALA A 97 -9.68 -19.52 3.80
N GLU A 98 -8.81 -18.78 4.49
CA GLU A 98 -8.82 -17.32 4.51
C GLU A 98 -7.51 -16.80 3.94
N TYR A 99 -7.63 -15.91 2.95
CA TYR A 99 -6.51 -15.25 2.30
C TYR A 99 -6.55 -13.76 2.59
N TRP A 100 -5.42 -13.24 3.03
CA TRP A 100 -5.20 -11.81 3.22
C TRP A 100 -4.33 -11.31 2.09
N ILE A 101 -4.77 -10.28 1.39
CA ILE A 101 -4.11 -9.79 0.18
C ILE A 101 -3.76 -8.33 0.40
N ALA A 102 -2.48 -7.99 0.26
CA ALA A 102 -2.00 -6.62 0.28
C ALA A 102 -1.73 -6.16 -1.15
N CYS A 103 -2.42 -5.10 -1.55
CA CYS A 103 -2.41 -4.58 -2.90
C CYS A 103 -1.77 -3.20 -2.97
N GLY A 104 -0.88 -3.03 -3.94
CA GLY A 104 -0.23 -1.78 -4.24
C GLY A 104 0.92 -1.45 -3.31
N SER A 105 1.78 -0.55 -3.75
CA SER A 105 2.80 0.08 -2.92
C SER A 105 3.17 1.44 -3.50
N TRP A 106 3.57 2.36 -2.63
CA TRP A 106 4.02 3.68 -3.02
C TRP A 106 5.50 3.86 -2.66
N PHE A 107 6.31 4.14 -3.66
CA PHE A 107 7.73 4.42 -3.46
C PHE A 107 8.14 5.63 -4.30
N LEU A 108 8.64 6.68 -3.64
CA LEU A 108 9.18 7.89 -4.27
C LEU A 108 8.31 8.50 -5.38
N GLY A 109 6.99 8.51 -5.20
CA GLY A 109 6.05 9.10 -6.17
C GLY A 109 5.53 8.13 -7.23
N ALA A 110 6.07 6.91 -7.31
CA ALA A 110 5.56 5.87 -8.18
C ALA A 110 4.65 4.90 -7.40
N PHE A 111 3.45 4.70 -7.93
CA PHE A 111 2.55 3.66 -7.45
C PHE A 111 2.82 2.36 -8.22
N ASN A 112 3.27 1.32 -7.53
CA ASN A 112 3.38 -0.02 -8.08
C ASN A 112 2.11 -0.83 -7.78
N ASN A 113 1.62 -1.59 -8.77
CA ASN A 113 0.41 -2.41 -8.70
C ASN A 113 0.67 -3.84 -8.18
N ASN A 114 1.67 -4.02 -7.32
CA ASN A 114 2.03 -5.33 -6.81
C ASN A 114 0.91 -5.96 -5.95
N LEU A 115 0.90 -7.28 -5.91
CA LEU A 115 -0.11 -8.06 -5.20
C LEU A 115 0.59 -9.15 -4.36
N LYS A 116 0.50 -9.02 -3.04
CA LYS A 116 1.05 -9.98 -2.09
C LYS A 116 -0.06 -10.76 -1.42
N VAL A 117 -0.11 -12.07 -1.63
CA VAL A 117 -1.14 -12.94 -1.09
C VAL A 117 -0.60 -13.78 0.05
N TYR A 118 -1.31 -13.73 1.17
CA TYR A 118 -1.01 -14.49 2.37
C TYR A 118 -2.15 -15.46 2.66
N LYS A 119 -1.82 -16.72 2.95
CA LYS A 119 -2.79 -17.71 3.45
C LYS A 119 -2.71 -17.79 4.96
N LEU A 120 -3.85 -17.84 5.64
CA LEU A 120 -3.93 -18.11 7.07
C LEU A 120 -3.78 -19.62 7.31
N ILE A 121 -2.72 -20.03 8.00
CA ILE A 121 -2.42 -21.42 8.38
C ILE A 121 -2.04 -21.40 9.86
N ASP A 122 -2.73 -22.18 10.70
CA ASP A 122 -2.48 -22.25 12.16
C ASP A 122 -2.41 -20.89 12.84
N ASN A 123 -3.36 -20.01 12.49
CA ASN A 123 -3.43 -18.61 12.94
C ASN A 123 -2.22 -17.73 12.55
N ARG A 124 -1.34 -18.20 11.66
CA ARG A 124 -0.21 -17.44 11.11
C ARG A 124 -0.42 -17.14 9.63
N LEU A 125 -0.08 -15.93 9.21
CA LEU A 125 -0.08 -15.58 7.80
C LEU A 125 1.21 -16.05 7.13
N LYS A 126 1.10 -16.89 6.11
CA LYS A 126 2.23 -17.31 5.25
C LYS A 126 2.07 -16.70 3.86
N LEU A 127 3.11 -16.06 3.35
CA LEU A 127 3.13 -15.55 1.98
C LEU A 127 3.12 -16.74 1.02
N ILE A 128 2.16 -16.76 0.09
CA ILE A 128 2.01 -17.84 -0.90
C ILE A 128 2.18 -17.35 -2.34
N SER A 129 2.05 -16.04 -2.58
CA SER A 129 2.20 -15.45 -3.91
C SER A 129 2.62 -13.98 -3.79
N SER A 130 3.49 -13.54 -4.69
CA SER A 130 3.83 -12.13 -4.88
C SER A 130 4.01 -11.88 -6.36
N THR A 131 3.30 -10.91 -6.90
CA THR A 131 3.39 -10.43 -8.30
C THR A 131 3.55 -8.93 -8.34
#